data_AF-A0A1J3H126-F1
#
_entry.id   AF-A0A1J3H126-F1
#
_cell.length_a   1.000
_cell.length_b   1.000
_cell.length_c   1.000
_cell.angle_alpha   90.00
_cell.angle_beta   90.00
_cell.angle_gamma   90.00
#
_symmetry.space_group_name_H-M   'P 1'
#
loop_
_entity.id
_entity.type
_entity.pdbx_description
1 polymer ?
#
loop_
_entity_poly.entity_id
_entity_poly.type
_entity_poly.pdbx_seq_one_letter_code
_entity_poly.pdbx_strand_id
1 'polypeptide(L)'
;MSEKVEPMGGNLGGAFDDGVFDGVKKIFVGEDKDNECVSYIKIEYEKDGKFETREHGTLRGELKQYAVEYPNEYIISVGGSYDYVSSYNTVVVKSLIFRSSWGKTSPILGATTFFGYLAGKEFRLEGKTGGKLLGLHGRFDKALNAIGPYFNAVDPSLKHFNLQGGDGGGAWDDGAYDGVRKILVGVGDDYVSYVSFEYAKGEGMMTHDHGTRKDTPQEFVVDYPNEHITLIEGTTDRYLTSLLFKTSKGRTSPAFGKVVGSKFAFEEKDFKLVGFCGNSGKYIDGLGAYFGPIPAPTPSSTKMGPLGGNKGNTFDDGVFDGVKKVTVGADEYSVTYIKIEYEKEGKLETREHGTARGELKEFSVDYPNENITAVGGSSDHIFTYDTTLITSLYFTLSNGRTS
;
A
#
# COMPACT_ATOMS: atom_id res chain seq x y z
N MET A 1 -0.03 2.89 -6.18
CA MET A 1 -0.36 3.25 -7.58
C MET A 1 0.85 3.95 -8.17
N SER A 2 1.11 3.92 -9.49
CA SER A 2 2.29 4.58 -10.08
C SER A 2 1.91 5.59 -11.16
N GLU A 3 2.63 6.70 -11.21
CA GLU A 3 2.60 7.69 -12.27
C GLU A 3 3.72 7.40 -13.28
N LYS A 4 3.36 7.06 -14.52
CA LYS A 4 4.32 6.95 -15.62
C LYS A 4 4.56 8.33 -16.22
N VAL A 5 5.79 8.83 -16.17
CA VAL A 5 6.19 10.09 -16.81
C VAL A 5 6.77 9.80 -18.19
N GLU A 6 6.40 10.61 -19.18
CA GLU A 6 6.89 10.48 -20.55
C GLU A 6 8.42 10.57 -20.61
N PRO A 7 9.08 9.73 -21.44
CA PRO A 7 10.52 9.65 -21.46
C PRO A 7 11.14 10.84 -22.21
N MET A 8 12.26 11.35 -21.71
CA MET A 8 12.97 12.47 -22.29
C MET A 8 14.23 12.00 -23.02
N GLY A 9 14.46 12.53 -24.24
CA GLY A 9 15.58 12.19 -25.11
C GLY A 9 15.16 11.95 -26.57
N GLY A 10 15.87 11.07 -27.26
CA GLY A 10 15.61 10.66 -28.64
C GLY A 10 14.52 9.59 -28.78
N ASN A 11 13.95 9.48 -29.98
CA ASN A 11 12.86 8.56 -30.31
C ASN A 11 13.31 7.24 -30.96
N LEU A 12 14.62 7.05 -31.17
CA LEU A 12 15.21 5.84 -31.73
C LEU A 12 15.60 4.83 -30.64
N GLY A 13 16.01 3.63 -31.06
CA GLY A 13 16.39 2.52 -30.18
C GLY A 13 15.21 1.64 -29.74
N GLY A 14 15.55 0.47 -29.20
CA GLY A 14 14.60 -0.49 -28.64
C GLY A 14 14.05 -0.02 -27.30
N ALA A 15 12.75 -0.18 -27.08
CA ALA A 15 12.13 0.21 -25.81
C ALA A 15 12.52 -0.76 -24.70
N PHE A 16 12.71 -0.23 -23.49
CA PHE A 16 12.79 -1.01 -22.27
C PHE A 16 11.80 -0.45 -21.24
N ASP A 17 11.31 -1.32 -20.37
CA ASP A 17 10.43 -0.96 -19.26
C ASP A 17 10.72 -1.93 -18.12
N ASP A 18 11.28 -1.43 -17.02
CA ASP A 18 11.61 -2.27 -15.87
C ASP A 18 10.38 -2.67 -15.07
N GLY A 19 9.26 -1.96 -15.24
CA GLY A 19 8.06 -2.09 -14.42
C GLY A 19 8.12 -1.25 -13.13
N VAL A 20 7.24 -1.58 -12.20
CA VAL A 20 7.02 -0.83 -10.94
C VAL A 20 7.46 -1.66 -9.74
N PHE A 21 8.39 -1.10 -8.97
CA PHE A 21 9.00 -1.67 -7.78
C PHE A 21 8.60 -0.87 -6.54
N ASP A 22 9.04 -1.30 -5.37
CA ASP A 22 8.76 -0.63 -4.11
C ASP A 22 9.72 0.54 -3.86
N GLY A 23 10.91 0.53 -4.45
CA GLY A 23 11.84 1.66 -4.40
C GLY A 23 13.16 1.42 -5.13
N VAL A 24 13.97 2.47 -5.24
CA VAL A 24 15.32 2.44 -5.84
C VAL A 24 16.36 2.69 -4.76
N LYS A 25 17.32 1.77 -4.63
CA LYS A 25 18.39 1.86 -3.63
C LYS A 25 19.71 2.34 -4.23
N LYS A 26 20.06 1.85 -5.42
CA LYS A 26 21.30 2.23 -6.12
C LYS A 26 21.09 2.35 -7.62
N ILE A 27 21.81 3.29 -8.21
CA ILE A 27 21.89 3.49 -9.65
C ILE A 27 23.35 3.51 -10.05
N PHE A 28 23.67 2.80 -11.12
CA PHE A 28 24.98 2.77 -11.75
C PHE A 28 24.84 3.24 -13.19
N VAL A 29 25.75 4.11 -13.63
CA VAL A 29 25.73 4.70 -14.97
C VAL A 29 27.11 4.56 -15.60
N GLY A 30 27.15 3.98 -16.80
CA GLY A 30 28.34 3.87 -17.64
C GLY A 30 28.33 4.95 -18.73
N GLU A 31 29.50 5.54 -18.97
CA GLU A 31 29.70 6.65 -19.90
C GLU A 31 30.57 6.21 -21.07
N ASP A 32 30.05 6.37 -22.29
CA ASP A 32 30.88 6.33 -23.49
C ASP A 32 31.59 7.68 -23.65
N LYS A 33 32.87 7.74 -23.27
CA LYS A 33 33.69 8.96 -23.30
C LYS A 33 33.98 9.45 -24.73
N ASP A 34 34.05 8.55 -25.70
CA ASP A 34 34.36 8.91 -27.10
C ASP A 34 33.17 9.63 -27.75
N ASN A 35 31.96 9.26 -27.33
CA ASN A 35 30.70 9.82 -27.85
C ASN A 35 30.00 10.75 -26.85
N GLU A 36 30.62 10.94 -25.69
CA GLU A 36 30.17 11.74 -24.55
C GLU A 36 28.70 11.45 -24.21
N CYS A 37 28.31 10.20 -23.95
CA CYS A 37 26.91 9.87 -23.64
C CYS A 37 26.74 8.69 -22.68
N VAL A 38 25.54 8.53 -22.12
CA VAL A 38 25.20 7.37 -21.28
C VAL A 38 25.09 6.13 -22.16
N SER A 39 25.95 5.14 -21.91
CA SER A 39 25.99 3.88 -22.66
C SER A 39 25.40 2.69 -21.91
N TYR A 40 25.32 2.79 -20.58
CA TYR A 40 24.83 1.74 -19.71
C TYR A 40 24.14 2.30 -18.48
N ILE A 41 23.09 1.64 -18.03
CA ILE A 41 22.47 1.89 -16.73
C ILE A 41 22.18 0.56 -16.05
N LYS A 42 22.43 0.50 -14.74
CA LYS A 42 22.02 -0.59 -13.87
C LYS A 42 21.37 -0.04 -12.62
N ILE A 43 20.26 -0.65 -12.21
CA ILE A 43 19.47 -0.19 -11.08
C ILE A 43 19.24 -1.35 -10.11
N GLU A 44 19.42 -1.10 -8.82
CA GLU A 44 19.05 -2.00 -7.73
C GLU A 44 17.71 -1.53 -7.15
N TYR A 45 16.66 -2.29 -7.43
CA TYR A 45 15.30 -2.07 -6.97
C TYR A 45 14.98 -2.94 -5.75
N GLU A 46 14.07 -2.49 -4.91
CA GLU A 46 13.42 -3.31 -3.88
C GLU A 46 12.04 -3.78 -4.36
N LYS A 47 11.74 -5.06 -4.16
CA LYS A 47 10.46 -5.68 -4.43
C LYS A 47 10.12 -6.70 -3.34
N ASP A 48 9.04 -6.47 -2.61
CA ASP A 48 8.52 -7.36 -1.58
C ASP A 48 9.60 -7.78 -0.54
N GLY A 49 10.39 -6.81 -0.07
CA GLY A 49 11.46 -7.00 0.90
C GLY A 49 12.76 -7.58 0.34
N LYS A 50 12.85 -7.81 -0.97
CA LYS A 50 14.05 -8.36 -1.65
C LYS A 50 14.62 -7.36 -2.65
N PHE A 51 15.94 -7.42 -2.86
CA PHE A 51 16.59 -6.58 -3.87
C PHE A 51 16.80 -7.35 -5.18
N GLU A 52 16.46 -6.71 -6.29
CA GLU A 52 16.71 -7.21 -7.64
C GLU A 52 17.33 -6.13 -8.53
N THR A 53 18.05 -6.57 -9.56
CA THR A 53 18.73 -5.65 -10.49
C THR A 53 18.15 -5.73 -11.89
N ARG A 54 18.06 -4.57 -12.54
CA ARG A 54 17.82 -4.44 -13.98
C ARG A 54 18.97 -3.67 -14.61
N GLU A 55 19.32 -4.02 -15.84
CA GLU A 55 20.42 -3.41 -16.56
C GLU A 55 20.11 -3.27 -18.05
N HIS A 56 20.58 -2.17 -18.63
CA HIS A 56 20.32 -1.82 -20.03
C HIS A 56 21.54 -1.17 -20.66
N GLY A 57 21.71 -1.38 -21.97
CA GLY A 57 22.81 -0.84 -22.75
C GLY A 57 24.09 -1.69 -22.66
N THR A 58 25.21 -1.10 -23.05
CA THR A 58 26.53 -1.76 -23.06
C THR A 58 27.48 -0.96 -22.20
N LEU A 59 28.08 -1.59 -21.18
CA LEU A 59 29.04 -0.93 -20.32
C LEU A 59 30.29 -0.53 -21.13
N ARG A 60 30.46 0.78 -21.29
CA ARG A 60 31.68 1.39 -21.84
C ARG A 60 32.27 2.30 -20.77
N GLY A 61 33.59 2.25 -20.63
CA GLY A 61 34.31 3.08 -19.67
C GLY A 61 34.05 2.71 -18.20
N GLU A 62 34.14 3.72 -17.35
CA GLU A 62 34.02 3.60 -15.91
C GLU A 62 32.55 3.63 -15.47
N LEU A 63 32.20 2.77 -14.51
CA LEU A 63 30.88 2.72 -13.91
C LEU A 63 30.83 3.65 -12.69
N LYS A 64 30.04 4.71 -12.77
CA LYS A 64 29.79 5.61 -11.64
C LYS A 64 28.53 5.17 -10.89
N GLN A 65 28.52 5.33 -9.57
CA GLN A 65 27.40 4.93 -8.72
C GLN A 65 26.77 6.12 -7.99
N TYR A 66 25.48 6.02 -7.74
CA TYR A 66 24.74 6.85 -6.79
C TYR A 66 23.85 5.95 -5.94
N ALA A 67 23.96 6.09 -4.62
CA ALA A 67 23.22 5.31 -3.63
C ALA A 67 22.47 6.26 -2.69
N VAL A 68 21.30 5.83 -2.26
CA VAL A 68 20.52 6.49 -1.21
C VAL A 68 20.55 5.64 0.06
N GLU A 69 20.39 6.29 1.22
CA GLU A 69 20.22 5.62 2.52
C GLU A 69 18.82 4.96 2.62
N TYR A 70 18.60 3.90 1.84
CA TYR A 70 17.34 3.16 1.75
C TYR A 70 17.00 2.42 3.07
N PRO A 71 15.74 2.39 3.54
CA PRO A 71 14.53 2.95 2.91
C PRO A 71 14.24 4.42 3.25
N ASN A 72 15.03 5.04 4.13
CA ASN A 72 14.74 6.36 4.71
C ASN A 72 15.01 7.53 3.75
N GLU A 73 15.92 7.33 2.79
CA GLU A 73 16.19 8.23 1.68
C GLU A 73 15.76 7.56 0.38
N TYR A 74 15.03 8.29 -0.46
CA TYR A 74 14.58 7.81 -1.77
C TYR A 74 14.67 8.90 -2.83
N ILE A 75 14.67 8.50 -4.11
CA ILE A 75 14.79 9.43 -5.24
C ILE A 75 13.43 10.05 -5.55
N ILE A 76 13.38 11.37 -5.71
CA ILE A 76 12.15 12.14 -6.03
C ILE A 76 12.21 12.84 -7.38
N SER A 77 13.38 12.88 -8.02
CA SER A 77 13.55 13.51 -9.33
C SER A 77 14.63 12.81 -10.14
N VAL A 78 14.37 12.68 -11.45
CA VAL A 78 15.33 12.24 -12.47
C VAL A 78 15.54 13.38 -13.45
N GLY A 79 16.75 13.88 -13.56
CA GLY A 79 17.12 14.91 -14.52
C GLY A 79 18.39 14.54 -15.28
N GLY A 80 18.89 15.48 -16.06
CA GLY A 80 20.10 15.29 -16.84
C GLY A 80 20.14 16.17 -18.08
N SER A 81 20.88 15.72 -19.08
CA SER A 81 20.92 16.36 -20.39
C SER A 81 20.83 15.37 -21.54
N TYR A 82 20.36 15.82 -22.69
CA TYR A 82 20.37 15.07 -23.94
C TYR A 82 20.80 15.96 -25.10
N ASP A 83 21.41 15.35 -26.11
CA ASP A 83 21.79 16.06 -27.33
C ASP A 83 21.98 15.09 -28.50
N TYR A 84 22.10 15.64 -29.69
CA TYR A 84 22.45 14.90 -30.89
C TYR A 84 23.92 14.45 -30.86
N VAL A 85 24.17 13.18 -31.17
CA VAL A 85 25.51 12.60 -31.27
C VAL A 85 25.76 12.11 -32.70
N SER A 86 26.68 12.77 -33.40
CA SER A 86 26.93 12.55 -34.84
C SER A 86 27.36 11.12 -35.18
N SER A 87 28.19 10.48 -34.35
CA SER A 87 28.63 9.09 -34.55
C SER A 87 27.50 8.07 -34.45
N TYR A 88 26.44 8.40 -33.72
CA TYR A 88 25.23 7.58 -33.58
C TYR A 88 24.08 8.06 -34.46
N ASN A 89 24.21 9.25 -35.07
CA ASN A 89 23.21 9.86 -35.93
C ASN A 89 21.82 9.93 -35.27
N THR A 90 21.79 10.22 -33.96
CA THR A 90 20.57 10.28 -33.15
C THR A 90 20.75 11.15 -31.91
N VAL A 91 19.63 11.61 -31.34
CA VAL A 91 19.59 12.20 -30.00
C VAL A 91 19.73 11.09 -28.95
N VAL A 92 20.58 11.33 -27.96
CA VAL A 92 20.84 10.44 -26.82
C VAL A 92 20.94 11.23 -25.52
N VAL A 93 20.67 10.55 -24.41
CA VAL A 93 20.93 11.06 -23.06
C VAL A 93 22.44 11.14 -22.85
N LYS A 94 22.90 12.36 -22.58
CA LYS A 94 24.30 12.72 -22.37
C LYS A 94 24.70 12.45 -20.92
N SER A 95 23.82 12.78 -19.98
CA SER A 95 24.07 12.64 -18.55
C SER A 95 22.78 12.51 -17.75
N LEU A 96 22.89 12.04 -16.50
CA LEU A 96 21.82 11.89 -15.54
C LEU A 96 22.19 12.55 -14.20
N ILE A 97 21.19 13.12 -13.54
CA ILE A 97 21.25 13.65 -12.18
C ILE A 97 20.03 13.16 -11.42
N PHE A 98 20.22 12.74 -10.17
CA PHE A 98 19.14 12.30 -9.29
C PHE A 98 19.07 13.21 -8.07
N ARG A 99 17.85 13.56 -7.66
CA ARG A 99 17.61 14.27 -6.39
C ARG A 99 16.87 13.36 -5.42
N SER A 100 17.37 13.28 -4.19
CA SER A 100 16.73 12.51 -3.13
C SER A 100 15.78 13.34 -2.28
N SER A 101 14.96 12.63 -1.51
CA SER A 101 14.06 13.19 -0.50
C SER A 101 14.81 13.98 0.56
N TRP A 102 16.07 13.63 0.86
CA TRP A 102 16.90 14.40 1.78
C TRP A 102 17.50 15.69 1.19
N GLY A 103 17.06 16.07 -0.02
CA GLY A 103 17.58 17.23 -0.72
C GLY A 103 19.00 17.04 -1.28
N LYS A 104 19.59 15.84 -1.18
CA LYS A 104 20.87 15.53 -1.81
C LYS A 104 20.68 15.44 -3.32
N THR A 105 21.68 15.90 -4.06
CA THR A 105 21.75 15.76 -5.52
C THR A 105 22.95 14.88 -5.84
N SER A 106 22.78 13.91 -6.73
CA SER A 106 23.89 13.08 -7.20
C SER A 106 24.93 13.93 -7.93
N PRO A 107 26.18 13.47 -8.04
CA PRO A 107 27.07 13.96 -9.09
C PRO A 107 26.42 13.83 -10.48
N ILE A 108 26.94 14.56 -11.46
CA ILE A 108 26.55 14.35 -12.86
C ILE A 108 27.08 12.98 -13.30
N LEU A 109 26.17 12.09 -13.67
CA LEU A 109 26.48 10.73 -14.11
C LEU A 109 26.40 10.68 -15.64
N GLY A 110 27.57 10.64 -16.30
CA GLY A 110 27.70 10.74 -17.74
C GLY A 110 28.51 11.97 -18.14
N ALA A 111 28.28 12.45 -19.37
CA ALA A 111 29.09 13.50 -19.98
C ALA A 111 28.87 14.88 -19.38
N THR A 112 29.98 15.59 -19.17
CA THR A 112 30.02 16.97 -18.71
C THR A 112 30.83 17.83 -19.67
N THR A 113 30.53 19.12 -19.71
CA THR A 113 31.42 20.11 -20.35
C THR A 113 32.77 20.17 -19.64
N PHE A 114 33.76 20.81 -20.27
CA PHE A 114 35.08 21.04 -19.68
C PHE A 114 35.05 21.74 -18.30
N PHE A 115 34.00 22.52 -18.02
CA PHE A 115 33.80 23.21 -16.75
C PHE A 115 32.98 22.40 -15.73
N GLY A 116 32.60 21.16 -16.05
CA GLY A 116 31.83 20.29 -15.16
C GLY A 116 30.32 20.52 -15.15
N TYR A 117 29.77 21.26 -16.13
CA TYR A 117 28.32 21.45 -16.30
C TYR A 117 27.70 20.37 -17.19
N LEU A 118 26.36 20.27 -17.16
CA LEU A 118 25.58 19.43 -18.07
C LEU A 118 25.90 19.76 -19.54
N ALA A 119 26.22 18.73 -20.34
CA ALA A 119 26.47 18.87 -21.76
C ALA A 119 25.19 18.60 -22.56
N GLY A 120 24.64 19.61 -23.23
CA GLY A 120 23.43 19.50 -24.06
C GLY A 120 22.19 20.14 -23.44
N LYS A 121 21.00 19.78 -23.94
CA LYS A 121 19.73 20.32 -23.46
C LYS A 121 19.32 19.64 -22.15
N GLU A 122 19.11 20.44 -21.11
CA GLU A 122 18.76 19.95 -19.79
C GLU A 122 17.29 19.51 -19.69
N PHE A 123 17.03 18.55 -18.80
CA PHE A 123 15.69 18.13 -18.43
C PHE A 123 15.61 17.75 -16.96
N ARG A 124 14.38 17.80 -16.43
CA ARG A 124 14.04 17.36 -15.09
C ARG A 124 12.64 16.76 -15.11
N LEU A 125 12.50 15.56 -14.56
CA LEU A 125 11.27 14.80 -14.46
C LEU A 125 10.98 14.55 -12.98
N GLU A 126 9.75 14.86 -12.57
CA GLU A 126 9.26 14.75 -11.19
C GLU A 126 7.83 14.22 -11.23
N GLY A 127 7.43 13.47 -10.21
CA GLY A 127 6.02 13.11 -10.03
C GLY A 127 5.21 14.34 -9.66
N LYS A 128 3.92 14.36 -10.01
CA LYS A 128 3.01 15.50 -9.74
C LYS A 128 2.98 15.94 -8.28
N THR A 129 3.26 15.02 -7.37
CA THR A 129 3.24 15.24 -5.92
C THR A 129 4.60 15.03 -5.26
N GLY A 130 5.69 14.93 -6.02
CA GLY A 130 7.02 14.65 -5.46
C GLY A 130 7.21 13.21 -4.95
N GLY A 131 6.45 12.26 -5.50
CA GLY A 131 6.49 10.85 -5.09
C GLY A 131 7.83 10.16 -5.31
N LYS A 132 8.04 9.05 -4.58
CA LYS A 132 9.22 8.18 -4.69
C LYS A 132 9.37 7.57 -6.08
N LEU A 133 10.59 7.49 -6.62
CA LEU A 133 10.93 6.76 -7.84
C LEU A 133 10.75 5.25 -7.63
N LEU A 134 9.91 4.63 -8.45
CA LEU A 134 9.54 3.22 -8.37
C LEU A 134 10.08 2.38 -9.53
N GLY A 135 10.51 2.99 -10.63
CA GLY A 135 10.87 2.26 -11.84
C GLY A 135 11.38 3.18 -12.94
N LEU A 136 11.99 2.60 -13.97
CA LEU A 136 12.42 3.32 -15.16
C LEU A 136 11.93 2.62 -16.42
N HIS A 137 11.65 3.41 -17.44
CA HIS A 137 11.42 2.97 -18.81
C HIS A 137 12.16 3.90 -19.77
N GLY A 138 12.29 3.50 -21.02
CA GLY A 138 13.00 4.33 -21.99
C GLY A 138 13.34 3.60 -23.26
N ARG A 139 14.40 4.06 -23.91
CA ARG A 139 14.90 3.49 -25.17
C ARG A 139 16.42 3.36 -25.15
N PHE A 140 16.91 2.24 -25.64
CA PHE A 140 18.34 1.95 -25.81
C PHE A 140 18.64 1.43 -27.21
N ASP A 141 19.77 1.86 -27.76
CA ASP A 141 20.48 1.19 -28.86
C ASP A 141 21.96 1.11 -28.49
N LYS A 142 22.83 1.85 -29.18
CA LYS A 142 24.26 1.99 -28.83
C LYS A 142 24.49 2.83 -27.57
N ALA A 143 23.50 3.65 -27.21
CA ALA A 143 23.47 4.52 -26.05
C ALA A 143 22.02 4.67 -25.55
N LEU A 144 21.85 5.27 -24.37
CA LEU A 144 20.55 5.59 -23.82
C LEU A 144 19.91 6.68 -24.68
N ASN A 145 18.89 6.33 -25.47
CA ASN A 145 18.20 7.29 -26.32
C ASN A 145 17.27 8.18 -25.52
N ALA A 146 16.44 7.58 -24.66
CA ALA A 146 15.51 8.31 -23.81
C ALA A 146 15.26 7.58 -22.48
N ILE A 147 14.88 8.34 -21.47
CA ILE A 147 14.60 7.84 -20.11
C ILE A 147 13.36 8.49 -19.51
N GLY A 148 12.50 7.69 -18.91
CA GLY A 148 11.28 8.10 -18.23
C GLY A 148 11.14 7.39 -16.88
N PRO A 149 10.78 8.10 -15.81
CA PRO A 149 10.54 7.49 -14.50
C PRO A 149 9.09 7.04 -14.30
N TYR A 150 8.94 6.00 -13.47
CA TYR A 150 7.71 5.76 -12.73
C TYR A 150 7.85 6.35 -11.33
N PHE A 151 6.98 7.29 -10.97
CA PHE A 151 6.89 7.79 -9.59
C PHE A 151 5.72 7.16 -8.87
N ASN A 152 5.74 7.17 -7.54
CA ASN A 152 4.58 6.83 -6.75
C ASN A 152 3.47 7.84 -7.05
N ALA A 153 2.30 7.33 -7.46
CA ALA A 153 1.10 8.15 -7.60
C ALA A 153 0.33 8.08 -6.28
N VAL A 154 0.07 9.24 -5.68
CA VAL A 154 -0.91 9.35 -4.62
C VAL A 154 -2.27 9.04 -5.23
N ASP A 155 -2.98 8.07 -4.64
CA ASP A 155 -4.34 7.74 -5.05
C ASP A 155 -5.19 9.03 -5.00
N PRO A 156 -5.85 9.44 -6.10
CA PRO A 156 -6.59 10.70 -6.17
C PRO A 156 -7.76 10.76 -5.18
N SER A 157 -8.18 9.61 -4.62
CA SER A 157 -9.16 9.57 -3.54
C SER A 157 -8.59 10.05 -2.21
N LEU A 158 -7.27 10.12 -2.03
CA LEU A 158 -6.63 10.53 -0.78
C LEU A 158 -6.62 12.06 -0.62
N LYS A 159 -6.73 12.50 0.62
CA LYS A 159 -6.48 13.89 1.02
C LYS A 159 -5.09 14.00 1.62
N HIS A 160 -4.28 14.86 1.02
CA HIS A 160 -2.93 15.16 1.50
C HIS A 160 -2.94 16.49 2.26
N PHE A 161 -2.48 16.44 3.51
CA PHE A 161 -2.20 17.62 4.32
C PHE A 161 -0.72 17.96 4.22
N ASN A 162 -0.43 19.18 3.75
CA ASN A 162 0.93 19.71 3.64
C ASN A 162 1.63 19.78 5.00
N LEU A 163 2.96 19.72 4.95
CA LEU A 163 3.83 19.79 6.11
C LEU A 163 3.51 20.99 7.02
N GLN A 164 3.38 20.70 8.32
CA GLN A 164 3.34 21.70 9.39
C GLN A 164 4.63 21.61 10.20
N GLY A 165 5.36 22.72 10.33
CA GLY A 165 6.63 22.80 11.04
C GLY A 165 7.72 23.51 10.24
N GLY A 166 8.97 23.15 10.51
CA GLY A 166 10.15 23.65 9.82
C GLY A 166 10.37 23.04 8.44
N ASP A 167 11.15 23.74 7.62
CA ASP A 167 11.54 23.36 6.26
C ASP A 167 12.92 22.65 6.20
N GLY A 168 13.53 22.42 7.36
CA GLY A 168 14.78 21.68 7.51
C GLY A 168 14.60 20.15 7.50
N GLY A 169 15.71 19.43 7.63
CA GLY A 169 15.73 17.98 7.71
C GLY A 169 15.68 17.27 6.34
N GLY A 170 15.88 15.96 6.35
CA GLY A 170 15.69 15.12 5.18
C GLY A 170 14.23 14.73 5.05
N ALA A 171 13.64 14.90 3.86
CA ALA A 171 12.24 14.54 3.62
C ALA A 171 12.04 13.03 3.58
N TRP A 172 10.85 12.62 3.98
CA TRP A 172 10.37 11.25 3.95
C TRP A 172 8.86 11.23 3.70
N ASP A 173 8.39 10.12 3.15
CA ASP A 173 7.00 9.90 2.78
C ASP A 173 6.75 8.40 2.83
N ASP A 174 5.96 7.97 3.81
CA ASP A 174 5.66 6.55 4.01
C ASP A 174 4.71 6.04 2.91
N GLY A 175 4.03 6.94 2.19
CA GLY A 175 2.92 6.65 1.31
C GLY A 175 1.62 6.49 2.08
N ALA A 176 0.67 5.76 1.47
CA ALA A 176 -0.62 5.45 2.07
C ALA A 176 -0.82 3.93 2.18
N TYR A 177 -1.46 3.52 3.26
CA TYR A 177 -1.70 2.14 3.65
C TYR A 177 -3.18 1.91 3.99
N ASP A 178 -3.55 0.70 4.43
CA ASP A 178 -4.94 0.42 4.76
C ASP A 178 -5.39 1.10 6.06
N GLY A 179 -4.44 1.47 6.93
CA GLY A 179 -4.69 2.22 8.15
C GLY A 179 -3.53 2.13 9.14
N VAL A 180 -3.57 2.96 10.19
CA VAL A 180 -2.57 2.97 11.26
C VAL A 180 -2.98 2.01 12.38
N ARG A 181 -2.05 1.17 12.81
CA ARG A 181 -2.22 0.21 13.92
C ARG A 181 -1.54 0.66 15.21
N LYS A 182 -0.37 1.29 15.08
CA LYS A 182 0.42 1.71 16.22
C LYS A 182 1.26 2.94 15.88
N ILE A 183 1.38 3.82 16.87
CA ILE A 183 2.23 5.00 16.82
C ILE A 183 3.17 4.97 18.01
N LEU A 184 4.45 5.19 17.78
CA LEU A 184 5.44 5.47 18.82
C LEU A 184 5.94 6.90 18.65
N VAL A 185 5.98 7.68 19.73
CA VAL A 185 6.52 9.04 19.72
C VAL A 185 7.60 9.18 20.77
N GLY A 186 8.83 9.49 20.32
CA GLY A 186 9.97 9.82 21.16
C GLY A 186 10.13 11.33 21.27
N VAL A 187 10.21 11.83 22.50
CA VAL A 187 10.47 13.24 22.79
C VAL A 187 11.91 13.36 23.26
N GLY A 188 12.61 14.41 22.82
CA GLY A 188 13.99 14.65 23.23
C GLY A 188 14.24 16.15 23.39
N ASP A 189 14.80 16.54 24.52
CA ASP A 189 14.88 17.93 24.97
C ASP A 189 13.48 18.56 25.08
N ASP A 190 13.10 19.44 24.16
CA ASP A 190 11.78 20.10 24.10
C ASP A 190 10.96 19.73 22.85
N TYR A 191 11.45 18.83 21.99
CA TYR A 191 10.85 18.53 20.67
C TYR A 191 10.56 17.05 20.47
N VAL A 192 9.65 16.75 19.55
CA VAL A 192 9.47 15.40 19.03
C VAL A 192 10.73 15.04 18.26
N SER A 193 11.49 14.07 18.77
CA SER A 193 12.77 13.65 18.22
C SER A 193 12.64 12.42 17.33
N TYR A 194 11.64 11.57 17.56
CA TYR A 194 11.44 10.32 16.85
C TYR A 194 9.96 9.98 16.71
N VAL A 195 9.58 9.41 15.56
CA VAL A 195 8.26 8.81 15.35
C VAL A 195 8.43 7.44 14.68
N SER A 196 7.58 6.49 15.06
CA SER A 196 7.44 5.20 14.37
C SER A 196 5.98 4.95 14.09
N PHE A 197 5.67 4.55 12.87
CA PHE A 197 4.31 4.26 12.44
C PHE A 197 4.23 2.84 11.93
N GLU A 198 3.34 2.04 12.53
CA GLU A 198 3.00 0.71 12.06
C GLU A 198 1.66 0.77 11.33
N TYR A 199 1.69 0.41 10.05
CA TYR A 199 0.55 0.43 9.15
C TYR A 199 0.07 -0.98 8.81
N ALA A 200 -1.24 -1.12 8.57
CA ALA A 200 -1.83 -2.30 7.97
C ALA A 200 -1.59 -2.32 6.45
N LYS A 201 -1.12 -3.44 5.89
CA LYS A 201 -0.93 -3.64 4.44
C LYS A 201 -1.42 -5.03 4.04
N GLY A 202 -2.67 -5.13 3.58
CA GLY A 202 -3.37 -6.38 3.38
C GLY A 202 -3.46 -7.20 4.67
N GLU A 203 -3.03 -8.45 4.61
CA GLU A 203 -2.91 -9.33 5.79
C GLU A 203 -1.65 -9.03 6.62
N GLY A 204 -0.72 -8.22 6.11
CA GLY A 204 0.56 -7.89 6.74
C GLY A 204 0.60 -6.53 7.43
N MET A 205 1.81 -6.17 7.87
CA MET A 205 2.12 -4.89 8.49
C MET A 205 3.39 -4.30 7.90
N MET A 206 3.50 -2.98 7.92
CA MET A 206 4.70 -2.24 7.52
C MET A 206 5.04 -1.19 8.58
N THR A 207 6.29 -1.10 8.98
CA THR A 207 6.76 -0.12 9.98
C THR A 207 7.76 0.84 9.34
N HIS A 208 7.58 2.14 9.60
CA HIS A 208 8.52 3.19 9.22
C HIS A 208 8.94 4.02 10.42
N ASP A 209 10.22 4.38 10.46
CA ASP A 209 10.88 5.05 11.58
C ASP A 209 11.57 6.32 11.12
N HIS A 210 11.29 7.45 11.78
CA HIS A 210 11.83 8.76 11.41
C HIS A 210 12.40 9.52 12.60
N GLY A 211 13.44 10.33 12.33
CA GLY A 211 14.14 11.11 13.36
C GLY A 211 15.15 10.31 14.18
N THR A 212 15.51 10.84 15.36
CA THR A 212 16.52 10.29 16.26
C THR A 212 15.91 9.82 17.57
N ARG A 213 15.98 8.52 17.84
CA ARG A 213 15.48 7.93 19.09
C ARG A 213 16.44 8.24 20.25
N LYS A 214 16.07 9.20 21.12
CA LYS A 214 16.85 9.54 22.32
C LYS A 214 16.37 8.80 23.57
N ASP A 215 15.09 8.94 23.88
CA ASP A 215 14.44 8.30 25.03
C ASP A 215 13.54 7.13 24.60
N THR A 216 13.04 6.37 25.57
CA THR A 216 12.02 5.34 25.32
C THR A 216 10.75 6.02 24.80
N PRO A 217 10.31 5.72 23.55
CA PRO A 217 9.15 6.36 22.99
C PRO A 217 7.87 5.89 23.68
N GLN A 218 6.89 6.78 23.76
CA GLN A 218 5.57 6.47 24.27
C GLN A 218 4.71 5.85 23.16
N GLU A 219 3.91 4.86 23.52
CA GLU A 219 3.09 4.08 22.57
C GLU A 219 1.62 4.50 22.58
N PHE A 220 1.00 4.48 21.40
CA PHE A 220 -0.44 4.49 21.22
C PHE A 220 -0.86 3.43 20.22
N VAL A 221 -1.61 2.42 20.71
CA VAL A 221 -2.13 1.32 19.90
C VAL A 221 -3.58 1.60 19.51
N VAL A 222 -3.87 1.43 18.23
CA VAL A 222 -5.19 1.57 17.62
C VAL A 222 -5.75 0.17 17.37
N ASP A 223 -6.99 -0.07 17.79
CA ASP A 223 -7.68 -1.37 17.63
C ASP A 223 -8.14 -1.58 16.17
N TYR A 224 -7.18 -1.68 15.24
CA TYR A 224 -7.44 -1.90 13.82
C TYR A 224 -7.94 -3.35 13.56
N PRO A 225 -8.97 -3.57 12.72
CA PRO A 225 -9.65 -2.59 11.86
C PRO A 225 -10.87 -1.89 12.51
N ASN A 226 -11.21 -2.23 13.76
CA ASN A 226 -12.41 -1.74 14.44
C ASN A 226 -12.34 -0.27 14.85
N GLU A 227 -11.14 0.30 14.85
CA GLU A 227 -10.85 1.66 15.22
C GLU A 227 -9.84 2.25 14.24
N HIS A 228 -9.98 3.55 13.97
CA HIS A 228 -9.07 4.29 13.11
C HIS A 228 -8.90 5.72 13.63
N ILE A 229 -7.80 6.36 13.27
CA ILE A 229 -7.51 7.75 13.64
C ILE A 229 -8.27 8.68 12.68
N THR A 230 -9.00 9.63 13.25
CA THR A 230 -9.84 10.60 12.53
C THR A 230 -9.29 12.02 12.61
N LEU A 231 -8.47 12.32 13.62
CA LEU A 231 -7.90 13.64 13.82
C LEU A 231 -6.47 13.52 14.37
N ILE A 232 -5.58 14.33 13.82
CA ILE A 232 -4.27 14.63 14.38
C ILE A 232 -4.28 16.10 14.81
N GLU A 233 -3.92 16.37 16.05
CA GLU A 233 -3.60 17.71 16.52
C GLU A 233 -2.10 17.75 16.86
N GLY A 234 -1.47 18.91 16.67
CA GLY A 234 -0.09 19.08 17.07
C GLY A 234 0.30 20.54 17.25
N THR A 235 1.51 20.74 17.77
CA THR A 235 2.11 22.07 17.85
C THR A 235 3.51 22.08 17.25
N THR A 236 3.91 23.24 16.73
CA THR A 236 5.24 23.46 16.17
C THR A 236 5.85 24.76 16.69
N ASP A 237 7.12 24.71 17.07
CA ASP A 237 7.96 25.87 17.39
C ASP A 237 9.35 25.62 16.81
N ARG A 238 9.58 26.06 15.56
CA ARG A 238 10.70 25.68 14.68
C ARG A 238 10.75 24.19 14.27
N TYR A 239 10.50 23.28 15.21
CA TYR A 239 10.35 21.84 15.02
C TYR A 239 8.99 21.40 15.57
N LEU A 240 8.59 20.16 15.32
CA LEU A 240 7.40 19.57 15.92
C LEU A 240 7.58 19.45 17.45
N THR A 241 6.69 20.06 18.23
CA THR A 241 6.77 20.09 19.70
C THR A 241 5.77 19.16 20.36
N SER A 242 4.60 18.94 19.76
CA SER A 242 3.62 17.98 20.27
C SER A 242 2.76 17.31 19.22
N LEU A 243 2.20 16.16 19.60
CA LEU A 243 1.20 15.41 18.84
C LEU A 243 0.11 14.87 19.77
N LEU A 244 -1.11 14.80 19.26
CA LEU A 244 -2.28 14.20 19.89
C LEU A 244 -3.17 13.60 18.81
N PHE A 245 -3.71 12.40 19.07
CA PHE A 245 -4.55 11.68 18.12
C PHE A 245 -5.93 11.43 18.72
N LYS A 246 -6.98 11.60 17.90
CA LYS A 246 -8.34 11.13 18.23
C LYS A 246 -8.78 10.06 17.25
N THR A 247 -9.59 9.14 17.76
CA THR A 247 -10.02 7.93 17.05
C THR A 247 -11.53 7.92 16.83
N SER A 248 -11.98 7.06 15.92
CA SER A 248 -13.39 6.81 15.62
C SER A 248 -14.21 6.28 16.79
N LYS A 249 -13.56 5.66 17.80
CA LYS A 249 -14.20 5.24 19.06
C LYS A 249 -14.26 6.35 20.11
N GLY A 250 -13.89 7.59 19.76
CA GLY A 250 -13.84 8.73 20.67
C GLY A 250 -12.67 8.69 21.67
N ARG A 251 -11.73 7.75 21.54
CA ARG A 251 -10.52 7.74 22.37
C ARG A 251 -9.57 8.84 21.91
N THR A 252 -8.92 9.48 22.87
CA THR A 252 -7.84 10.44 22.66
C THR A 252 -6.55 9.84 23.19
N SER A 253 -5.46 9.93 22.43
CA SER A 253 -4.14 9.49 22.89
C SER A 253 -3.63 10.36 24.05
N PRO A 254 -2.60 9.93 24.79
CA PRO A 254 -1.78 10.86 25.56
C PRO A 254 -1.28 12.01 24.66
N ALA A 255 -1.08 13.19 25.25
CA ALA A 255 -0.36 14.25 24.57
C ALA A 255 1.13 13.88 24.53
N PHE A 256 1.69 13.75 23.33
CA PHE A 256 3.10 13.51 23.14
C PHE A 256 3.84 14.84 23.05
N GLY A 257 4.97 14.96 23.75
CA GLY A 257 5.77 16.19 23.74
C GLY A 257 5.15 17.32 24.56
N LYS A 258 5.50 18.56 24.21
CA LYS A 258 5.16 19.77 24.95
C LYS A 258 4.30 20.67 24.08
N VAL A 259 3.07 20.94 24.52
CA VAL A 259 2.10 21.74 23.76
C VAL A 259 2.48 23.22 23.80
N VAL A 260 3.41 23.62 22.93
CA VAL A 260 3.98 24.97 22.83
C VAL A 260 4.18 25.33 21.36
N GLY A 261 3.91 26.59 21.01
CA GLY A 261 4.04 27.10 19.65
C GLY A 261 2.71 27.13 18.90
N SER A 262 2.81 27.13 17.57
CA SER A 262 1.66 27.23 16.66
C SER A 262 0.93 25.89 16.59
N LYS A 263 -0.40 25.90 16.72
CA LYS A 263 -1.24 24.70 16.64
C LYS A 263 -1.60 24.38 15.19
N PHE A 264 -1.68 23.10 14.88
CA PHE A 264 -2.27 22.60 13.65
C PHE A 264 -3.20 21.43 13.93
N ALA A 265 -4.10 21.15 12.98
CA ALA A 265 -4.99 20.01 13.01
C ALA A 265 -5.17 19.44 11.60
N PHE A 266 -5.14 18.11 11.48
CA PHE A 266 -5.49 17.38 10.26
C PHE A 266 -6.71 16.53 10.53
N GLU A 267 -7.81 16.85 9.85
CA GLU A 267 -9.07 16.13 9.91
C GLU A 267 -9.75 16.26 8.56
N GLU A 268 -10.26 15.14 8.07
CA GLU A 268 -11.10 15.12 6.88
C GLU A 268 -12.33 14.26 7.18
N LYS A 269 -13.50 14.78 6.84
CA LYS A 269 -14.76 14.11 7.14
C LYS A 269 -14.91 12.86 6.27
N ASP A 270 -15.41 11.77 6.85
CA ASP A 270 -15.63 10.47 6.19
C ASP A 270 -14.32 9.76 5.76
N PHE A 271 -13.18 10.22 6.29
CA PHE A 271 -11.85 9.73 5.98
C PHE A 271 -11.13 9.28 7.27
N LYS A 272 -10.16 8.37 7.10
CA LYS A 272 -9.26 7.90 8.14
C LYS A 272 -7.81 8.19 7.77
N LEU A 273 -6.96 8.36 8.78
CA LEU A 273 -5.52 8.44 8.58
C LEU A 273 -4.96 7.12 8.02
N VAL A 274 -4.19 7.23 6.94
CA VAL A 274 -3.61 6.08 6.22
C VAL A 274 -2.11 6.19 6.00
N GLY A 275 -1.49 7.32 6.30
CA GLY A 275 -0.08 7.54 6.04
C GLY A 275 0.43 8.87 6.57
N PHE A 276 1.74 8.96 6.72
CA PHE A 276 2.44 10.18 7.09
C PHE A 276 3.53 10.53 6.08
N CYS A 277 3.82 11.81 5.97
CA CYS A 277 5.02 12.35 5.33
C CYS A 277 5.62 13.41 6.24
N GLY A 278 6.88 13.77 6.02
CA GLY A 278 7.55 14.70 6.91
C GLY A 278 8.97 15.00 6.49
N ASN A 279 9.62 15.83 7.31
CA ASN A 279 11.06 16.05 7.24
C ASN A 279 11.64 15.81 8.63
N SER A 280 12.83 15.21 8.70
CA SER A 280 13.52 15.03 9.97
C SER A 280 15.03 15.10 9.86
N GLY A 281 15.66 15.59 10.93
CA GLY A 281 17.08 15.47 11.18
C GLY A 281 17.31 15.02 12.62
N LYS A 282 17.86 15.92 13.45
CA LYS A 282 17.98 15.69 14.90
C LYS A 282 16.62 15.60 15.59
N TYR A 283 15.62 16.31 15.06
CA TYR A 283 14.23 16.31 15.50
C TYR A 283 13.31 16.11 14.29
N ILE A 284 12.00 15.97 14.52
CA ILE A 284 11.01 16.05 13.45
C ILE A 284 10.80 17.53 13.10
N ASP A 285 11.25 17.94 11.92
CA ASP A 285 11.17 19.32 11.44
C ASP A 285 9.72 19.67 11.10
N GLY A 286 9.09 18.86 10.26
CA GLY A 286 7.70 19.04 9.85
C GLY A 286 6.98 17.72 9.62
N LEU A 287 5.65 17.75 9.76
CA LEU A 287 4.78 16.59 9.59
C LEU A 287 3.59 16.92 8.69
N GLY A 288 3.32 16.05 7.73
CA GLY A 288 2.12 16.01 6.90
C GLY A 288 1.44 14.65 7.05
N ALA A 289 0.26 14.50 6.45
CA ALA A 289 -0.54 13.30 6.59
C ALA A 289 -1.37 12.99 5.35
N TYR A 290 -1.62 11.71 5.13
CA TYR A 290 -2.54 11.20 4.13
C TYR A 290 -3.78 10.64 4.81
N PHE A 291 -4.94 11.10 4.36
CA PHE A 291 -6.24 10.59 4.76
C PHE A 291 -6.87 9.88 3.56
N GLY A 292 -7.42 8.68 3.80
CA GLY A 292 -8.14 7.91 2.79
C GLY A 292 -9.59 7.69 3.20
N PRO A 293 -10.49 7.43 2.23
CA PRO A 293 -11.90 7.22 2.52
C PRO A 293 -12.08 6.05 3.50
N ILE A 294 -12.97 6.21 4.47
CA ILE A 294 -13.39 5.10 5.33
C ILE A 294 -14.16 4.12 4.44
N PRO A 295 -13.72 2.85 4.31
CA PRO A 295 -14.49 1.86 3.56
C PRO A 295 -15.91 1.81 4.11
N ALA A 296 -16.91 1.76 3.23
CA ALA A 296 -18.27 1.49 3.66
C ALA A 296 -18.25 0.25 4.55
N PRO A 297 -18.95 0.25 5.71
CA PRO A 297 -18.92 -0.87 6.64
C PRO A 297 -19.25 -2.14 5.87
N THR A 298 -18.25 -3.01 5.72
CA THR A 298 -18.46 -4.36 5.24
C THR A 298 -19.46 -4.99 6.20
N PRO A 299 -20.57 -5.57 5.72
CA PRO A 299 -21.54 -6.19 6.62
C PRO A 299 -20.81 -7.23 7.47
N SER A 300 -20.64 -6.95 8.76
CA SER A 300 -19.98 -7.86 9.68
C SER A 300 -20.83 -9.12 9.79
N SER A 301 -20.33 -10.26 9.35
CA SER A 301 -21.02 -11.53 9.52
C SER A 301 -20.98 -11.94 11.00
N THR A 302 -22.13 -12.00 11.66
CA THR A 302 -22.25 -12.59 13.01
C THR A 302 -22.53 -14.08 12.90
N LYS A 303 -21.64 -14.93 13.42
CA LYS A 303 -21.86 -16.39 13.47
C LYS A 303 -22.91 -16.70 14.56
N MET A 304 -24.00 -17.37 14.18
CA MET A 304 -25.07 -17.81 15.09
C MET A 304 -25.16 -19.35 15.11
N GLY A 305 -25.44 -19.93 16.28
CA GLY A 305 -25.42 -21.38 16.49
C GLY A 305 -24.01 -21.94 16.76
N PRO A 306 -23.77 -23.26 16.53
CA PRO A 306 -24.68 -24.25 15.97
C PRO A 306 -25.80 -24.68 16.93
N LEU A 307 -26.90 -25.19 16.36
CA LEU A 307 -27.99 -25.87 17.08
C LEU A 307 -28.00 -27.35 16.69
N GLY A 308 -28.40 -28.26 17.59
CA GLY A 308 -28.43 -29.71 17.35
C GLY A 308 -27.53 -30.50 18.30
N GLY A 309 -27.04 -31.66 17.84
CA GLY A 309 -26.14 -32.52 18.62
C GLY A 309 -24.67 -32.10 18.60
N ASN A 310 -23.87 -32.76 19.44
CA ASN A 310 -22.44 -32.50 19.64
C ASN A 310 -21.51 -33.53 18.98
N LYS A 311 -22.05 -34.40 18.11
CA LYS A 311 -21.29 -35.41 17.36
C LYS A 311 -21.14 -34.99 15.89
N GLY A 312 -20.20 -35.64 15.18
CA GLY A 312 -19.94 -35.42 13.75
C GLY A 312 -18.69 -34.58 13.48
N ASN A 313 -18.40 -34.35 12.19
CA ASN A 313 -17.31 -33.49 11.76
C ASN A 313 -17.81 -32.05 11.65
N THR A 314 -17.07 -31.11 12.26
CA THR A 314 -17.37 -29.68 12.14
C THR A 314 -17.06 -29.18 10.74
N PHE A 315 -17.90 -28.31 10.20
CA PHE A 315 -17.64 -27.59 8.95
C PHE A 315 -17.98 -26.10 9.09
N ASP A 316 -17.36 -25.29 8.25
CA ASP A 316 -17.64 -23.86 8.08
C ASP A 316 -17.33 -23.51 6.61
N ASP A 317 -18.35 -23.12 5.85
CA ASP A 317 -18.18 -22.79 4.43
C ASP A 317 -17.54 -21.40 4.24
N GLY A 318 -17.50 -20.56 5.28
CA GLY A 318 -17.01 -19.19 5.21
C GLY A 318 -18.07 -18.20 4.72
N VAL A 319 -17.62 -17.05 4.22
CA VAL A 319 -18.48 -15.96 3.75
C VAL A 319 -18.48 -15.90 2.22
N PHE A 320 -19.68 -15.82 1.65
CA PHE A 320 -19.96 -15.73 0.22
C PHE A 320 -20.85 -14.52 -0.08
N ASP A 321 -20.87 -14.09 -1.34
CA ASP A 321 -21.64 -12.92 -1.77
C ASP A 321 -23.15 -13.19 -1.77
N GLY A 322 -23.54 -14.46 -1.95
CA GLY A 322 -24.94 -14.89 -1.98
C GLY A 322 -25.12 -16.40 -2.00
N VAL A 323 -26.35 -16.85 -1.73
CA VAL A 323 -26.79 -18.24 -1.93
C VAL A 323 -27.75 -18.26 -3.11
N LYS A 324 -27.52 -19.17 -4.07
CA LYS A 324 -28.39 -19.35 -5.26
C LYS A 324 -29.30 -20.56 -5.12
N LYS A 325 -28.85 -21.63 -4.47
CA LYS A 325 -29.61 -22.86 -4.31
C LYS A 325 -29.19 -23.64 -3.07
N VAL A 326 -30.15 -24.25 -2.40
CA VAL A 326 -29.93 -25.19 -1.30
C VAL A 326 -30.61 -26.52 -1.65
N THR A 327 -29.91 -27.62 -1.45
CA THR A 327 -30.43 -28.99 -1.57
C THR A 327 -30.29 -29.66 -0.22
N VAL A 328 -31.38 -30.21 0.32
CA VAL A 328 -31.40 -30.91 1.61
C VAL A 328 -31.85 -32.34 1.37
N GLY A 329 -31.10 -33.30 1.91
CA GLY A 329 -31.50 -34.70 1.97
C GLY A 329 -31.98 -35.07 3.36
N ALA A 330 -33.11 -35.77 3.44
CA ALA A 330 -33.67 -36.26 4.70
C ALA A 330 -34.20 -37.69 4.56
N ASP A 331 -33.93 -38.51 5.57
CA ASP A 331 -34.52 -39.86 5.72
C ASP A 331 -35.67 -39.84 6.74
N GLU A 332 -36.17 -41.03 7.13
CA GLU A 332 -37.27 -41.15 8.07
C GLU A 332 -36.94 -40.65 9.50
N TYR A 333 -35.66 -40.39 9.80
CA TYR A 333 -35.20 -40.01 11.13
C TYR A 333 -34.60 -38.60 11.20
N SER A 334 -33.96 -38.12 10.14
CA SER A 334 -33.13 -36.93 10.22
C SER A 334 -32.82 -36.27 8.88
N VAL A 335 -32.33 -35.04 8.92
CA VAL A 335 -31.60 -34.41 7.82
C VAL A 335 -30.21 -35.05 7.73
N THR A 336 -29.89 -35.61 6.57
CA THR A 336 -28.68 -36.40 6.35
C THR A 336 -27.67 -35.71 5.46
N TYR A 337 -28.10 -34.73 4.65
CA TYR A 337 -27.28 -34.07 3.63
C TYR A 337 -27.70 -32.62 3.45
N ILE A 338 -26.72 -31.75 3.20
CA ILE A 338 -26.95 -30.40 2.72
C ILE A 338 -25.91 -30.06 1.65
N LYS A 339 -26.37 -29.47 0.54
CA LYS A 339 -25.53 -28.91 -0.52
C LYS A 339 -25.99 -27.49 -0.80
N ILE A 340 -25.04 -26.57 -0.89
CA ILE A 340 -25.30 -25.15 -1.10
C ILE A 340 -24.49 -24.67 -2.29
N GLU A 341 -25.17 -23.97 -3.19
CA GLU A 341 -24.58 -23.30 -4.35
C GLU A 341 -24.51 -21.80 -4.05
N TYR A 342 -23.29 -21.29 -3.95
CA TYR A 342 -22.96 -19.92 -3.58
C TYR A 342 -22.52 -19.09 -4.78
N GLU A 343 -22.73 -17.78 -4.72
CA GLU A 343 -22.06 -16.81 -5.58
C GLU A 343 -20.80 -16.26 -4.87
N LYS A 344 -19.68 -16.19 -5.61
CA LYS A 344 -18.48 -15.48 -5.20
C LYS A 344 -17.82 -14.80 -6.39
N GLU A 345 -17.73 -13.48 -6.36
CA GLU A 345 -17.08 -12.66 -7.39
C GLU A 345 -17.56 -12.98 -8.83
N GLY A 346 -18.87 -13.22 -8.99
CA GLY A 346 -19.48 -13.55 -10.28
C GLY A 346 -19.36 -15.04 -10.68
N LYS A 347 -18.86 -15.91 -9.80
CA LYS A 347 -18.69 -17.35 -10.05
C LYS A 347 -19.56 -18.18 -9.10
N LEU A 348 -20.05 -19.32 -9.63
CA LEU A 348 -20.77 -20.31 -8.86
C LEU A 348 -19.80 -21.25 -8.13
N GLU A 349 -19.90 -21.33 -6.81
CA GLU A 349 -19.19 -22.30 -5.97
C GLU A 349 -20.18 -23.26 -5.31
N THR A 350 -19.76 -24.50 -5.05
CA THR A 350 -20.62 -25.52 -4.44
C THR A 350 -19.93 -26.15 -3.24
N ARG A 351 -20.66 -26.26 -2.12
CA ARG A 351 -20.23 -26.96 -0.90
C ARG A 351 -21.26 -27.99 -0.50
N GLU A 352 -20.82 -29.11 0.04
CA GLU A 352 -21.71 -30.20 0.45
C GLU A 352 -21.22 -30.87 1.73
N HIS A 353 -22.17 -31.26 2.58
CA HIS A 353 -21.92 -31.84 3.89
C HIS A 353 -22.90 -32.96 4.20
N GLY A 354 -22.43 -33.98 4.92
CA GLY A 354 -23.24 -35.15 5.28
C GLY A 354 -23.21 -36.25 4.23
N THR A 355 -24.25 -37.09 4.22
CA THR A 355 -24.40 -38.23 3.31
C THR A 355 -25.71 -38.10 2.54
N ALA A 356 -25.63 -38.01 1.21
CA ALA A 356 -26.78 -37.93 0.31
C ALA A 356 -27.60 -39.23 0.32
N ARG A 357 -28.51 -39.35 1.29
CA ARG A 357 -29.45 -40.46 1.46
C ARG A 357 -30.84 -39.91 1.78
N GLY A 358 -31.88 -40.72 1.56
CA GLY A 358 -33.26 -40.30 1.72
C GLY A 358 -33.78 -39.44 0.56
N GLU A 359 -34.87 -38.71 0.79
CA GLU A 359 -35.49 -37.83 -0.19
C GLU A 359 -34.70 -36.51 -0.29
N LEU A 360 -34.34 -36.11 -1.51
CA LEU A 360 -33.69 -34.82 -1.77
C LEU A 360 -34.74 -33.78 -2.14
N LYS A 361 -34.70 -32.62 -1.48
CA LYS A 361 -35.51 -31.45 -1.80
C LYS A 361 -34.62 -30.26 -2.11
N GLU A 362 -35.03 -29.47 -3.09
CA GLU A 362 -34.29 -28.32 -3.58
C GLU A 362 -35.07 -27.02 -3.36
N PHE A 363 -34.34 -25.97 -3.03
CA PHE A 363 -34.86 -24.64 -2.80
C PHE A 363 -33.96 -23.63 -3.53
N SER A 364 -34.53 -22.89 -4.48
CA SER A 364 -33.81 -21.88 -5.26
C SER A 364 -34.06 -20.48 -4.68
N VAL A 365 -33.00 -19.67 -4.66
CA VAL A 365 -33.01 -18.30 -4.19
C VAL A 365 -32.72 -17.40 -5.39
N ASP A 366 -33.61 -16.43 -5.67
CA ASP A 366 -33.43 -15.49 -6.78
C ASP A 366 -32.38 -14.42 -6.45
N TYR A 367 -31.12 -14.82 -6.27
CA TYR A 367 -30.02 -13.91 -6.01
C TYR A 367 -29.68 -13.08 -7.26
N PRO A 368 -29.48 -11.74 -7.16
CA PRO A 368 -29.33 -10.96 -5.92
C PRO A 368 -30.61 -10.33 -5.35
N ASN A 369 -31.78 -10.58 -5.95
CA ASN A 369 -33.05 -9.97 -5.54
C ASN A 369 -33.57 -10.51 -4.20
N GLU A 370 -33.33 -11.80 -3.93
CA GLU A 370 -33.73 -12.51 -2.73
C GLU A 370 -32.50 -13.02 -1.98
N ASN A 371 -32.57 -13.01 -0.64
CA ASN A 371 -31.51 -13.51 0.23
C ASN A 371 -32.10 -14.33 1.38
N ILE A 372 -31.38 -15.33 1.88
CA ILE A 372 -31.77 -16.07 3.09
C ILE A 372 -31.51 -15.17 4.30
N THR A 373 -32.54 -14.92 5.11
CA THR A 373 -32.49 -14.06 6.31
C THR A 373 -32.53 -14.85 7.61
N ALA A 374 -33.04 -16.08 7.59
CA ALA A 374 -33.02 -16.99 8.72
C ALA A 374 -32.97 -18.45 8.29
N VAL A 375 -32.35 -19.27 9.13
CA VAL A 375 -32.40 -20.74 9.05
C VAL A 375 -33.05 -21.22 10.34
N GLY A 376 -34.07 -22.06 10.23
CA GLY A 376 -34.75 -22.66 11.35
C GLY A 376 -34.95 -24.16 11.15
N GLY A 377 -35.44 -24.85 12.17
CA GLY A 377 -35.63 -26.29 12.13
C GLY A 377 -35.96 -26.88 13.49
N SER A 378 -35.99 -28.21 13.54
CA SER A 378 -36.15 -29.00 14.77
C SER A 378 -34.99 -29.97 14.93
N SER A 379 -34.72 -30.39 16.17
CA SER A 379 -33.75 -31.43 16.47
C SER A 379 -34.25 -32.31 17.60
N ASP A 380 -33.96 -33.61 17.50
CA ASP A 380 -34.41 -34.62 18.47
C ASP A 380 -33.31 -35.67 18.70
N HIS A 381 -33.36 -36.31 19.86
CA HIS A 381 -32.49 -37.45 20.16
C HIS A 381 -32.98 -38.69 19.43
N ILE A 382 -32.16 -39.22 18.52
CA ILE A 382 -32.47 -40.44 17.77
C ILE A 382 -31.81 -41.63 18.47
N PHE A 383 -32.60 -42.44 19.16
CA PHE A 383 -32.12 -43.57 19.97
C PHE A 383 -31.30 -44.58 19.18
N THR A 384 -31.63 -44.81 17.90
CA THR A 384 -30.88 -45.73 17.02
C THR A 384 -29.41 -45.32 16.84
N TYR A 385 -29.13 -44.01 16.86
CA TYR A 385 -27.78 -43.45 16.71
C TYR A 385 -27.21 -42.91 18.03
N ASP A 386 -28.01 -42.95 19.10
CA ASP A 386 -27.75 -42.37 20.41
C ASP A 386 -27.15 -40.95 20.31
N THR A 387 -27.81 -40.08 19.55
CA THR A 387 -27.38 -38.70 19.37
C THR A 387 -28.53 -37.78 18.95
N THR A 388 -28.43 -36.50 19.29
CA THR A 388 -29.33 -35.46 18.79
C THR A 388 -28.99 -35.14 17.34
N LEU A 389 -29.96 -35.34 16.44
CA LEU A 389 -29.84 -35.00 15.03
C LEU A 389 -30.81 -33.88 14.68
N ILE A 390 -30.48 -33.10 13.66
CA ILE A 390 -31.45 -32.19 13.04
C ILE A 390 -32.52 -33.04 12.36
N THR A 391 -33.79 -32.83 12.71
CA THR A 391 -34.93 -33.58 12.17
C THR A 391 -35.68 -32.81 11.09
N SER A 392 -35.56 -31.48 11.07
CA SER A 392 -36.08 -30.65 9.98
C SER A 392 -35.25 -29.38 9.81
N LEU A 393 -35.26 -28.82 8.60
CA LEU A 393 -34.69 -27.51 8.26
C LEU A 393 -35.66 -26.73 7.38
N TYR A 394 -35.72 -25.42 7.59
CA TYR A 394 -36.37 -24.48 6.70
C TYR A 394 -35.57 -23.18 6.61
N PHE A 395 -35.73 -22.48 5.49
CA PHE A 395 -35.03 -21.24 5.17
C PHE A 395 -36.06 -20.14 4.92
N THR A 396 -35.88 -18.98 5.55
CA THR A 396 -36.71 -17.79 5.32
C THR A 396 -35.97 -16.81 4.42
N LEU A 397 -36.64 -16.31 3.38
CA LEU A 397 -36.11 -15.32 2.45
C LEU A 397 -36.47 -13.90 2.84
N SER A 398 -35.73 -12.93 2.28
CA SER A 398 -35.93 -11.49 2.46
C SER A 398 -37.31 -11.00 2.01
N ASN A 399 -37.98 -11.71 1.10
CA ASN A 399 -39.35 -11.44 0.65
C ASN A 399 -40.44 -12.07 1.56
N GLY A 400 -40.05 -12.77 2.63
CA GLY A 400 -40.95 -13.45 3.56
C GLY A 400 -41.38 -14.87 3.16
N ARG A 401 -40.94 -15.40 2.02
CA ARG A 401 -41.17 -16.81 1.64
C ARG A 401 -40.33 -17.74 2.51
N THR A 402 -40.90 -18.89 2.87
CA THR A 402 -40.21 -19.98 3.57
C THR A 402 -40.16 -21.21 2.68
N SER A 403 -39.03 -21.93 2.70
CA SER A 403 -38.78 -23.16 1.93
C SER A 403 -39.68 -24.32 2.29
#